data_AF-A0A914DJ74-F1
#
_entry.id   AF-A0A914DJ74-F1
#
_cell.length_a   1.000
_cell.length_b   1.000
_cell.length_c   1.000
_cell.angle_alpha   90.00
_cell.angle_beta   90.00
_cell.angle_gamma   90.00
#
_symmetry.space_group_name_H-M   'P 1'
#
loop_
_entity.id
_entity.type
_entity.pdbx_description
1 polymer ?
#
loop_
_entity_poly.entity_id
_entity_poly.type
_entity_poly.pdbx_seq_one_letter_code
_entity_poly.pdbx_strand_id
1 'polypeptide(L)'
;MRVSPTSISINANKGDILRILVENRGRNKNYEVVYDSKGLNVNGTGLRSGTNVTLDRITLQNWVQCGINLTKEAIDSLSTNFLEKSQNSSPKSEEGSENRSPKDKAVSQPGVYVGEFTANEIQDTFFDSTGWGKGQLFINGYNLGHYWPLFGPQVDDYLACKMLKF
;
A
#
# COMPACT_ATOMS: atom_id res chain seq x y z
N MET A 1 2.51 14.97 -21.01
CA MET A 1 1.62 13.91 -20.49
C MET A 1 2.37 12.59 -20.57
N ARG A 2 2.78 11.99 -19.46
CA ARG A 2 3.49 10.70 -19.46
C ARG A 2 2.43 9.62 -19.66
N VAL A 3 2.39 9.00 -20.83
CA VAL A 3 1.54 7.82 -21.07
C VAL A 3 2.09 6.68 -20.23
N SER A 4 1.28 6.23 -19.26
CA SER A 4 1.60 5.03 -18.50
C SER A 4 1.63 3.83 -19.45
N PRO A 5 2.62 2.93 -19.34
CA PRO A 5 2.65 1.73 -20.17
C PRO A 5 1.37 0.90 -19.92
N THR A 6 0.73 0.47 -21.00
CA THR A 6 -0.51 -0.33 -20.98
C THR A 6 -0.25 -1.83 -20.84
N SER A 7 1.02 -2.25 -20.81
CA SER A 7 1.45 -3.63 -20.63
C SER A 7 2.77 -3.70 -19.85
N ILE A 8 3.00 -4.83 -19.20
CA ILE A 8 4.24 -5.17 -18.50
C ILE A 8 4.64 -6.59 -18.88
N SER A 9 5.93 -6.80 -19.19
CA SER A 9 6.46 -8.13 -19.46
C SER A 9 6.67 -8.87 -18.14
N ILE A 10 6.23 -10.12 -18.08
CA ILE A 10 6.46 -11.02 -16.95
C ILE A 10 7.18 -12.27 -17.45
N ASN A 11 8.02 -12.87 -16.60
CA ASN A 11 8.57 -14.20 -16.86
C ASN A 11 7.71 -15.21 -16.12
N ALA A 12 6.99 -16.06 -16.83
CA ALA A 12 6.04 -17.02 -16.27
C ALA A 12 6.10 -18.34 -17.03
N ASN A 13 6.02 -19.45 -16.30
CA ASN A 13 5.90 -20.79 -16.82
C ASN A 13 4.46 -21.30 -16.72
N LYS A 14 4.14 -22.35 -17.48
CA LYS A 14 2.83 -23.02 -17.39
C LYS A 14 2.63 -23.57 -15.98
N GLY A 15 1.57 -23.13 -15.32
CA GLY A 15 1.21 -23.53 -13.95
C GLY A 15 1.59 -22.51 -12.88
N ASP A 16 2.30 -21.44 -13.23
CA ASP A 16 2.62 -20.37 -12.28
C ASP A 16 1.37 -19.63 -11.81
N ILE A 17 1.40 -19.19 -10.54
CA ILE A 17 0.31 -18.43 -9.93
C ILE A 17 0.56 -16.93 -10.16
N LEU A 18 -0.30 -16.31 -10.95
CA LEU A 18 -0.32 -14.85 -11.11
C LEU A 18 -1.08 -14.20 -9.95
N ARG A 19 -0.42 -13.28 -9.22
CA ARG A 19 -1.05 -12.45 -8.19
C ARG A 19 -0.94 -10.98 -8.57
N ILE A 20 -2.06 -10.27 -8.45
CA ILE A 20 -2.14 -8.84 -8.76
C ILE A 20 -2.71 -8.13 -7.53
N LEU A 21 -1.95 -7.18 -6.99
CA LEU A 21 -2.40 -6.28 -5.94
C LEU A 21 -2.76 -4.93 -6.57
N VAL A 22 -4.00 -4.47 -6.35
CA VAL A 22 -4.51 -3.22 -6.93
C VAL A 22 -4.90 -2.26 -5.80
N GLU A 23 -4.26 -1.09 -5.75
CA GLU A 23 -4.66 0.02 -4.90
C GLU A 23 -5.84 0.77 -5.54
N ASN A 24 -6.92 0.99 -4.77
CA ASN A 24 -8.01 1.86 -5.18
C ASN A 24 -7.76 3.30 -4.71
N ARG A 25 -7.52 4.23 -5.64
CA ARG A 25 -7.23 5.65 -5.36
C ARG A 25 -8.45 6.55 -5.20
N GLY A 26 -9.63 5.99 -4.97
CA GLY A 26 -10.88 6.73 -4.87
C GLY A 26 -11.67 6.76 -6.18
N ARG A 27 -12.98 7.05 -6.06
CA ARG A 27 -13.89 7.16 -7.19
C ARG A 27 -13.85 8.57 -7.79
N ASN A 28 -14.00 8.66 -9.10
CA ASN A 28 -14.22 9.91 -9.78
C ASN A 28 -15.51 10.55 -9.24
N LYS A 29 -15.44 11.83 -8.86
CA LYS A 29 -16.57 12.60 -8.33
C LYS A 29 -17.32 13.37 -9.44
N ASN A 30 -16.85 13.30 -10.68
CA ASN A 30 -17.55 13.92 -11.81
C ASN A 30 -18.85 13.15 -12.09
N TYR A 31 -19.97 13.85 -12.01
CA TYR A 31 -21.34 13.31 -12.15
C TYR A 31 -21.61 12.62 -13.50
N GLU A 32 -20.75 12.81 -14.49
CA GLU A 32 -20.85 12.14 -15.80
C GLU A 32 -20.37 10.68 -15.79
N VAL A 33 -19.59 10.28 -14.78
CA VAL A 33 -19.10 8.89 -14.63
C VAL A 33 -19.60 8.33 -13.29
N VAL A 34 -20.91 8.06 -13.24
CA VAL A 34 -21.59 7.50 -12.06
C VAL A 34 -21.09 6.09 -11.71
N TYR A 35 -20.50 5.38 -12.68
CA TYR A 35 -20.02 4.00 -12.54
C TYR A 35 -18.48 3.91 -12.58
N ASP A 36 -17.84 4.23 -11.47
CA ASP A 36 -16.40 4.06 -11.28
C ASP A 36 -16.09 2.83 -10.40
N SER A 37 -16.36 1.64 -10.93
CA SER A 37 -16.01 0.39 -10.27
C SER A 37 -14.51 0.12 -10.42
N LYS A 38 -13.89 -0.36 -9.34
CA LYS A 38 -12.45 -0.57 -9.23
C LYS A 38 -12.14 -2.06 -9.03
N GLY A 39 -10.94 -2.47 -9.42
CA GLY A 39 -10.49 -3.86 -9.33
C GLY A 39 -10.54 -4.60 -10.68
N LEU A 40 -10.33 -5.91 -10.64
CA LEU A 40 -10.30 -6.76 -11.83
C LEU A 40 -11.70 -7.24 -12.21
N ASN A 41 -11.93 -7.48 -13.50
CA ASN A 41 -13.14 -8.13 -13.97
C ASN A 41 -13.08 -9.62 -13.67
N VAL A 42 -14.00 -10.05 -12.81
CA VAL A 42 -14.15 -11.46 -12.45
C VAL A 42 -15.41 -11.98 -13.15
N ASN A 43 -15.25 -12.96 -14.03
CA ASN A 43 -16.32 -13.72 -14.71
C ASN A 43 -16.99 -13.09 -15.96
N GLY A 44 -16.40 -12.06 -16.57
CA GLY A 44 -16.93 -11.51 -17.84
C GLY A 44 -18.34 -10.91 -17.75
N THR A 45 -18.91 -10.77 -16.55
CA THR A 45 -20.16 -10.07 -16.33
C THR A 45 -19.87 -8.58 -16.25
N GLY A 46 -20.18 -7.87 -17.33
CA GLY A 46 -19.93 -6.45 -17.55
C GLY A 46 -20.73 -5.51 -16.64
N LEU A 47 -20.64 -5.68 -15.31
CA LEU A 47 -21.19 -4.75 -14.32
C LEU A 47 -20.12 -4.18 -13.37
N ARG A 48 -18.84 -4.45 -13.64
CA ARG A 48 -17.70 -3.78 -13.02
C ARG A 48 -16.82 -3.21 -14.12
N SER A 49 -16.45 -1.95 -14.00
CA SER A 49 -15.57 -1.15 -14.88
C SER A 49 -14.10 -1.58 -14.74
N GLY A 50 -13.84 -2.88 -14.57
CA GLY A 50 -12.49 -3.42 -14.69
C GLY A 50 -12.16 -3.57 -16.18
N THR A 51 -10.88 -3.57 -16.52
CA THR A 51 -10.42 -4.02 -17.85
C THR A 51 -10.07 -5.51 -17.75
N ASN A 52 -10.27 -6.27 -18.83
CA ASN A 52 -9.78 -7.65 -18.90
C ASN A 52 -8.25 -7.66 -18.77
N VAL A 53 -7.72 -8.58 -17.97
CA VAL A 53 -6.28 -8.86 -17.96
C VAL A 53 -5.99 -9.84 -19.10
N THR A 54 -5.04 -9.49 -19.97
CA THR A 54 -4.64 -10.34 -21.09
C THR A 54 -3.17 -10.73 -20.98
N LEU A 55 -2.84 -11.96 -21.35
CA LEU A 55 -1.48 -12.46 -21.54
C LEU A 55 -1.35 -12.90 -22.99
N ASP A 56 -0.42 -12.30 -23.74
CA ASP A 56 -0.26 -12.51 -25.19
C ASP A 56 -1.59 -12.43 -25.96
N ARG A 57 -2.41 -11.41 -25.61
CA ARG A 57 -3.75 -11.15 -26.17
C ARG A 57 -4.83 -12.16 -25.80
N ILE A 58 -4.52 -13.16 -24.98
CA ILE A 58 -5.49 -14.11 -24.44
C ILE A 58 -6.03 -13.58 -23.11
N THR A 59 -7.35 -13.44 -23.00
CA THR A 59 -8.00 -13.01 -21.75
C THR A 59 -7.85 -14.08 -20.67
N LEU A 60 -7.30 -13.69 -19.52
CA LEU A 60 -7.19 -14.53 -18.33
C LEU A 60 -8.54 -14.61 -17.61
N GLN A 61 -8.93 -15.82 -17.20
CA GLN A 61 -10.22 -16.13 -16.57
C GLN A 61 -10.04 -16.85 -15.23
N ASN A 62 -11.14 -17.20 -14.56
CA ASN A 62 -11.18 -17.96 -13.31
C ASN A 62 -10.45 -17.28 -12.13
N TRP A 63 -10.62 -15.97 -12.01
CA TRP A 63 -10.03 -15.20 -10.92
C TRP A 63 -10.70 -15.47 -9.57
N VAL A 64 -9.88 -15.62 -8.53
CA VAL A 64 -10.31 -15.48 -7.14
C VAL A 64 -9.93 -14.06 -6.68
N GLN A 65 -10.89 -13.30 -6.17
CA GLN A 65 -10.65 -11.94 -5.67
C GLN A 65 -11.17 -11.79 -4.24
N CYS A 66 -10.37 -11.14 -3.41
CA CYS A 66 -10.79 -10.60 -2.11
C CYS A 66 -10.43 -9.10 -2.02
N GLY A 67 -11.11 -8.39 -1.14
CA GLY A 67 -10.70 -7.05 -0.73
C GLY A 67 -9.84 -7.14 0.52
N ILE A 68 -8.86 -6.25 0.66
CA ILE A 68 -8.18 -6.05 1.94
C ILE A 68 -9.05 -5.12 2.77
N ASN A 69 -9.48 -5.60 3.95
CA ASN A 69 -10.21 -4.76 4.89
C ASN A 69 -9.25 -3.78 5.55
N LEU A 70 -9.47 -2.48 5.34
CA LEU A 70 -8.69 -1.39 5.91
C LEU A 70 -9.49 -0.63 6.98
N THR A 71 -10.44 -1.28 7.66
CA THR A 71 -11.11 -0.66 8.83
C THR A 71 -10.09 -0.38 9.93
N LYS A 72 -10.42 0.58 10.80
CA LYS A 72 -9.59 0.97 11.93
C LYS A 72 -9.19 -0.24 12.77
N GLU A 73 -10.14 -1.13 13.06
CA GLU A 73 -9.95 -2.33 13.88
C GLU A 73 -9.02 -3.34 13.20
N ALA A 74 -9.17 -3.51 11.87
CA ALA A 74 -8.32 -4.41 11.10
C ALA A 74 -6.87 -3.90 11.04
N ILE A 75 -6.68 -2.60 10.85
CA ILE A 75 -5.36 -1.96 10.86
C ILE A 75 -4.72 -2.02 12.25
N ASP A 76 -5.45 -1.64 13.30
CA ASP A 76 -4.96 -1.70 14.68
C ASP A 76 -4.50 -3.14 15.01
N SER A 77 -5.32 -4.14 14.71
CA SER A 77 -4.98 -5.56 14.93
C SER A 77 -3.76 -6.00 14.11
N LEU A 78 -3.67 -5.57 12.85
CA LEU A 78 -2.55 -5.91 11.97
C LEU A 78 -1.25 -5.29 12.49
N SER A 79 -1.28 -4.02 12.91
CA SER A 79 -0.10 -3.34 13.46
C SER A 79 0.39 -3.99 14.76
N THR A 80 -0.50 -4.31 15.70
CA THR A 80 -0.13 -4.98 16.95
C THR A 80 0.54 -6.33 16.67
N ASN A 81 -0.05 -7.14 15.79
CA ASN A 81 0.52 -8.43 15.41
C ASN A 81 1.92 -8.31 14.78
N PHE A 82 2.18 -7.28 13.97
CA PHE A 82 3.51 -7.07 13.37
C PHE A 82 4.54 -6.60 14.41
N LEU A 83 4.15 -5.69 15.30
CA LEU A 83 5.03 -5.18 16.36
C LEU A 83 5.40 -6.29 17.36
N GLU A 84 4.42 -7.08 17.80
CA GLU A 84 4.66 -8.24 18.69
C GLU A 84 5.59 -9.27 18.04
N LYS A 85 5.41 -9.58 16.76
CA LYS A 85 6.32 -10.48 16.03
C LYS A 85 7.75 -9.94 15.96
N SER A 86 7.91 -8.63 15.81
CA SER A 86 9.23 -7.99 15.78
C SER A 86 9.95 -8.06 17.12
N GLN A 87 9.21 -7.98 18.24
CA GLN A 87 9.80 -8.06 19.58
C GLN A 87 10.09 -9.52 20.00
N ASN A 88 9.30 -10.47 19.52
CA ASN A 88 9.45 -11.90 19.83
C ASN A 88 10.48 -12.62 18.95
N SER A 89 10.94 -12.01 17.86
CA SER A 89 12.13 -12.49 17.15
C SER A 89 13.39 -12.10 17.92
N SER A 90 13.97 -13.04 18.69
CA SER A 90 15.23 -12.81 19.39
C SER A 90 16.31 -12.27 18.43
N PRO A 91 17.16 -11.32 18.86
CA PRO A 91 18.31 -10.91 18.07
C PRO A 91 19.22 -12.13 17.92
N LYS A 92 19.39 -12.63 16.69
CA LYS A 92 20.55 -13.48 16.40
C LYS A 92 21.76 -12.57 16.60
N SER A 93 22.60 -12.91 17.58
CA SER A 93 23.92 -12.32 17.76
C SER A 93 24.66 -12.35 16.43
N GLU A 94 24.83 -11.18 15.81
CA GLU A 94 25.74 -10.98 14.69
C GLU A 94 27.17 -10.95 15.24
N GLU A 95 27.79 -12.11 15.40
CA GLU A 95 29.24 -12.20 15.37
C GLU A 95 29.68 -12.29 13.91
N GLY A 96 30.23 -11.19 13.40
CA GLY A 96 31.12 -11.18 12.23
C GLY A 96 30.49 -10.81 10.88
N SER A 97 30.48 -9.51 10.56
CA SER A 97 31.03 -8.98 9.30
C SER A 97 30.89 -7.46 9.29
N GLU A 98 32.00 -6.78 9.56
CA GLU A 98 32.19 -5.38 9.22
C GLU A 98 31.92 -5.13 7.72
N ASN A 99 31.46 -3.93 7.39
CA ASN A 99 31.30 -3.35 6.05
C ASN A 99 30.11 -3.79 5.19
N ARG A 100 28.89 -3.55 5.68
CA ARG A 100 27.78 -3.18 4.78
C ARG A 100 27.23 -1.82 5.20
N SER A 101 27.39 -0.83 4.33
CA SER A 101 26.62 0.41 4.37
C SER A 101 25.12 0.06 4.52
N PRO A 102 24.39 0.65 5.49
CA PRO A 102 22.94 0.42 5.62
C PRO A 102 22.10 0.87 4.41
N LYS A 103 22.73 1.49 3.40
CA LYS A 103 22.05 2.10 2.25
C LYS A 103 21.63 1.14 1.13
N ASP A 104 22.10 -0.11 1.11
CA ASP A 104 22.07 -0.88 -0.15
C ASP A 104 21.12 -2.09 -0.21
N LYS A 105 20.23 -2.33 0.76
CA LYS A 105 19.26 -3.46 0.67
C LYS A 105 17.85 -3.25 1.21
N ALA A 106 17.40 -2.01 1.45
CA ALA A 106 15.96 -1.77 1.57
C ALA A 106 15.36 -1.79 0.17
N VAL A 107 14.95 -2.98 -0.26
CA VAL A 107 14.35 -3.21 -1.57
C VAL A 107 13.19 -2.23 -1.74
N SER A 108 13.21 -1.48 -2.85
CA SER A 108 12.17 -0.55 -3.32
C SER A 108 10.86 -1.24 -3.70
N GLN A 109 10.51 -2.33 -3.03
CA GLN A 109 9.31 -3.12 -3.28
C GLN A 109 8.13 -2.50 -2.54
N PRO A 110 6.91 -2.59 -3.10
CA PRO A 110 5.70 -2.21 -2.39
C PRO A 110 5.60 -3.00 -1.08
N GLY A 111 5.37 -2.29 0.01
CA GLY A 111 5.32 -2.88 1.36
C GLY A 111 4.46 -2.07 2.31
N VAL A 112 4.17 -2.67 3.45
CA VAL A 112 3.53 -2.01 4.59
C VAL A 112 4.58 -1.90 5.69
N TYR A 113 4.77 -0.68 6.19
CA TYR A 113 5.73 -0.37 7.23
C TYR A 113 4.96 0.04 8.48
N VAL A 114 5.34 -0.52 9.63
CA VAL A 114 4.72 -0.25 10.93
C VAL A 114 5.81 0.23 11.87
N GLY A 115 5.55 1.32 12.58
CA GLY A 115 6.41 1.87 13.62
C GLY A 115 5.58 2.30 14.81
N GLU A 116 6.19 2.25 15.99
CA GLU A 116 5.61 2.71 17.24
C GLU A 116 6.61 3.62 17.94
N PHE A 117 6.10 4.70 18.54
CA PHE A 117 6.88 5.57 19.42
C PHE A 117 5.98 6.12 20.52
N THR A 118 6.58 6.43 21.67
CA THR A 118 5.89 7.09 22.77
C THR A 118 6.12 8.60 22.69
N ALA A 119 5.04 9.37 22.59
CA ALA A 119 5.10 10.84 22.59
C ALA A 119 5.16 11.38 24.03
N ASN A 120 6.02 12.36 24.28
CA ASN A 120 6.10 13.05 25.58
C ASN A 120 5.07 14.18 25.72
N GLU A 121 4.66 14.77 24.59
CA GLU A 121 3.69 15.87 24.53
C GLU A 121 2.71 15.65 23.38
N ILE A 122 1.48 16.13 23.56
CA ILE A 122 0.43 16.05 22.54
C ILE A 122 0.18 17.44 21.97
N GLN A 123 0.51 17.60 20.69
CA GLN A 123 0.22 18.80 19.91
C GLN A 123 -0.17 18.39 18.50
N ASP A 124 -0.89 19.27 17.79
CA ASP A 124 -1.12 19.07 16.37
C ASP A 124 0.23 19.07 15.64
N THR A 125 0.36 18.22 14.64
CA THR A 125 1.63 18.05 13.93
C THR A 125 1.40 17.69 12.46
N PHE A 126 2.48 17.44 11.74
CA PHE A 126 2.48 17.06 10.34
C PHE A 126 3.36 15.82 10.13
N PHE A 127 2.86 14.88 9.32
CA PHE A 127 3.67 13.78 8.82
C PHE A 127 4.38 14.23 7.54
N ASP A 128 5.70 14.40 7.61
CA ASP A 128 6.54 14.73 6.45
C ASP A 128 6.88 13.45 5.69
N SER A 129 6.35 13.33 4.46
CA SER A 129 6.62 12.21 3.57
C SER A 129 7.82 12.44 2.63
N THR A 130 8.64 13.47 2.87
CA THR A 130 9.81 13.78 2.04
C THR A 130 10.75 12.58 1.91
N GLY A 131 11.09 12.24 0.66
CA GLY A 131 11.92 11.07 0.33
C GLY A 131 11.15 9.76 0.22
N TRP A 132 9.85 9.73 0.53
CA TRP A 132 8.99 8.57 0.30
C TRP A 132 8.48 8.51 -1.13
N GLY A 133 8.00 7.33 -1.54
CA GLY A 133 7.39 7.11 -2.85
C GLY A 133 5.95 7.61 -2.92
N LYS A 134 5.01 6.67 -2.93
CA LYS A 134 3.57 6.93 -2.93
C LYS A 134 2.89 5.86 -2.09
N GLY A 135 1.91 6.22 -1.27
CA GLY A 135 1.16 5.25 -0.49
C GLY A 135 -0.01 5.84 0.29
N GLN A 136 -0.44 5.09 1.30
CA GLN A 136 -1.51 5.43 2.24
C GLN A 136 -0.95 5.52 3.65
N LEU A 137 -1.35 6.54 4.41
CA LEU A 137 -0.94 6.74 5.79
C LEU A 137 -2.06 6.40 6.77
N PHE A 138 -1.73 5.60 7.79
CA PHE A 138 -2.60 5.34 8.93
C PHE A 138 -1.87 5.70 10.23
N ILE A 139 -2.54 6.42 11.13
CA ILE A 139 -2.02 6.74 12.46
C ILE A 139 -3.04 6.27 13.49
N ASN A 140 -2.65 5.37 14.40
CA ASN A 140 -3.54 4.83 15.43
C ASN A 140 -4.87 4.26 14.87
N GLY A 141 -4.78 3.67 13.68
CA GLY A 141 -5.88 3.11 12.91
C GLY A 141 -6.74 4.13 12.16
N TYR A 142 -6.51 5.43 12.33
CA TYR A 142 -7.13 6.47 11.51
C TYR A 142 -6.45 6.56 10.16
N ASN A 143 -7.24 6.54 9.08
CA ASN A 143 -6.72 6.77 7.74
C ASN A 143 -6.53 8.28 7.50
N LEU A 144 -5.28 8.75 7.41
CA LEU A 144 -4.96 10.16 7.19
C LEU A 144 -5.06 10.57 5.71
N GLY A 145 -4.88 9.61 4.80
CA GLY A 145 -4.95 9.88 3.37
C GLY A 145 -3.79 9.29 2.59
N HIS A 146 -3.71 9.70 1.32
CA HIS A 146 -2.65 9.27 0.43
C HIS A 146 -1.55 10.32 0.41
N TYR A 147 -0.29 9.90 0.48
CA TYR A 147 0.85 10.76 0.21
C TYR A 147 1.41 10.49 -1.19
N TRP A 148 1.86 11.55 -1.88
CA TRP A 148 2.61 11.43 -3.13
C TRP A 148 3.59 12.61 -3.30
N PRO A 149 4.61 12.72 -2.42
CA PRO A 149 5.53 13.86 -2.35
C PRO A 149 6.25 14.12 -3.67
N LEU A 150 6.56 13.07 -4.44
CA LEU A 150 7.22 13.20 -5.75
C LEU A 150 6.36 13.97 -6.78
N PHE A 151 5.03 13.88 -6.67
CA PHE A 151 4.12 14.56 -7.60
C PHE A 151 3.61 15.90 -7.04
N GLY A 152 3.50 16.02 -5.70
CA GLY A 152 3.04 17.23 -5.04
C GLY A 152 1.58 17.62 -5.39
N PRO A 153 1.12 18.85 -5.04
CA PRO A 153 1.84 19.88 -4.28
C PRO A 153 1.90 19.60 -2.77
N GLN A 154 1.07 18.68 -2.28
CA GLN A 154 1.05 18.29 -0.87
C GLN A 154 2.20 17.32 -0.57
N VAL A 155 2.98 17.61 0.46
CA VAL A 155 4.10 16.79 0.97
C VAL A 155 3.84 16.36 2.40
N ASP A 156 3.22 17.25 3.17
CA ASP A 156 2.89 17.05 4.58
C ASP A 156 1.41 16.71 4.76
N ASP A 157 1.12 15.70 5.58
CA ASP A 157 -0.23 15.33 5.98
C ASP A 157 -0.49 15.79 7.42
N TYR A 158 -1.56 16.57 7.62
CA TYR A 158 -1.95 17.08 8.93
C TYR A 158 -2.39 15.94 9.87
N LEU A 159 -1.80 15.93 11.07
CA LEU A 159 -2.12 15.00 12.13
C LEU A 159 -2.68 15.77 13.33
N ALA A 160 -3.98 15.59 13.58
CA ALA A 160 -4.63 16.17 14.74
C ALA A 160 -4.17 15.47 16.02
N CYS A 161 -3.93 16.27 17.06
CA CYS A 161 -3.50 15.81 18.39
C CYS A 161 -4.42 14.73 18.98
N LYS A 162 -5.73 14.79 18.70
CA LYS A 162 -6.74 13.81 19.13
C LYS A 162 -6.56 12.40 18.53
N MET A 163 -5.74 12.27 17.49
CA MET A 163 -5.44 10.97 16.89
C MET A 163 -4.26 10.27 17.58
N LEU A 164 -3.53 10.95 18.48
CA LEU A 164 -2.46 10.37 19.28
C LEU A 164 -3.05 9.65 20.51
N LYS A 165 -2.50 8.47 20.82
CA LYS A 165 -2.92 7.64 21.97
C LYS A 165 -1.96 7.86 23.17
N PHE A 166 -2.48 7.71 24.37
CA PHE A 166 -1.74 7.63 25.64
C PHE A 166 -1.76 6.20 26.17
#